data_AF-A0A3M1AD41-F1
#
_entry.id   AF-A0A3M1AD41-F1
#
_cell.length_a   1.000
_cell.length_b   1.000
_cell.length_c   1.000
_cell.angle_alpha   90.00
_cell.angle_beta   90.00
_cell.angle_gamma   90.00
#
_symmetry.space_group_name_H-M   'P 1'
#
loop_
_entity.id
_entity.type
_entity.pdbx_description
1 polymer ?
#
loop_
_entity_poly.entity_id
_entity_poly.type
_entity_poly.pdbx_seq_one_letter_code
_entity_poly.pdbx_strand_id
1 'polypeptide(L)' 'MAFPSKSSSSQALKFTYGDYRNLPDNGARYEILAGELLMSPSPNRIHQYVLLKLAKYLDEFAERHHAGQIFIAPFDVVLS' A
#
# COMPACT_ATOMS: atom_id res chain seq x y z
N MET A 1 18.05 -6.30 -10.94
CA MET A 1 17.88 -6.33 -9.46
C MET A 1 16.92 -7.45 -9.13
N ALA A 2 17.32 -8.37 -8.27
CA ALA A 2 16.56 -9.59 -7.99
C ALA A 2 15.46 -9.32 -6.97
N PHE A 3 14.25 -9.80 -7.26
CA PHE A 3 13.17 -9.91 -6.26
C PHE A 3 13.66 -10.84 -5.14
N PRO A 4 13.36 -10.56 -3.86
CA PRO A 4 13.56 -11.55 -2.81
C PRO A 4 12.62 -12.74 -3.08
N SER A 5 13.13 -13.73 -3.81
CA SER A 5 12.48 -15.00 -4.07
C SER A 5 12.64 -15.87 -2.83
N LYS A 6 11.61 -15.90 -1.97
CA LYS A 6 11.45 -17.00 -1.03
C LYS A 6 10.83 -18.17 -1.82
N SER A 7 11.67 -19.04 -2.40
CA SER A 7 11.22 -20.21 -3.15
C SER A 7 10.62 -21.28 -2.23
N SER A 8 9.53 -21.92 -2.69
CA SER A 8 8.72 -22.89 -1.96
C SER A 8 9.41 -24.24 -1.75
N SER A 9 9.57 -24.63 -0.49
CA SER A 9 9.59 -26.02 -0.05
C SER A 9 8.49 -26.20 1.00
N SER A 10 7.40 -26.87 0.58
CA SER A 10 6.31 -27.48 1.37
C SER A 10 5.60 -26.71 2.51
N GLN A 11 5.95 -25.47 2.80
CA GLN A 11 5.15 -24.49 3.52
C GLN A 11 5.27 -23.16 2.76
N ALA A 12 4.14 -22.59 2.32
CA ALA A 12 4.16 -21.26 1.72
C ALA A 12 4.72 -20.28 2.75
N LEU A 13 5.97 -19.83 2.56
CA LEU A 13 6.64 -18.88 3.43
C LEU A 13 5.88 -17.55 3.37
N LYS A 14 5.04 -17.31 4.36
CA LYS A 14 4.26 -16.06 4.47
C LYS A 14 5.19 -14.90 4.75
N PHE A 15 5.10 -13.84 3.95
CA PHE A 15 5.74 -12.56 4.22
C PHE A 15 5.13 -11.92 5.49
N THR A 16 6.00 -11.39 6.32
CA THR A 16 5.65 -10.66 7.53
C THR A 16 5.92 -9.16 7.37
N TYR A 17 5.36 -8.34 8.26
CA TYR A 17 5.72 -6.92 8.33
C TYR A 17 7.22 -6.70 8.61
N GLY A 18 7.87 -7.64 9.31
CA GLY A 18 9.32 -7.64 9.48
C GLY A 18 10.07 -7.76 8.15
N ASP A 19 9.60 -8.64 7.27
CA ASP A 19 10.17 -8.78 5.91
C ASP A 19 9.90 -7.53 5.06
N TYR A 20 8.70 -6.96 5.15
CA TYR A 20 8.30 -5.75 4.43
C TYR A 20 9.28 -4.58 4.66
N ARG A 21 9.67 -4.33 5.91
CA ARG A 21 10.57 -3.23 6.27
C ARG A 21 11.99 -3.36 5.71
N ASN A 22 12.37 -4.56 5.27
CA ASN A 22 13.68 -4.83 4.69
C ASN A 22 13.66 -4.80 3.14
N LEU A 23 12.52 -4.46 2.54
CA LEU A 23 12.42 -4.35 1.08
C LEU A 23 13.23 -3.15 0.56
N PRO A 24 13.76 -3.24 -0.67
CA PRO A 24 14.55 -2.17 -1.25
C PRO A 24 13.69 -0.93 -1.50
N ASP A 25 14.21 0.24 -1.13
CA ASP A 25 13.63 1.53 -1.49
C ASP A 25 14.01 1.90 -2.93
N ASN A 26 13.34 1.24 -3.88
CA ASN A 26 13.57 1.39 -5.32
C ASN A 26 12.44 2.17 -6.02
N GLY A 27 11.60 2.85 -5.25
CA GLY A 27 10.42 3.56 -5.75
C GLY A 27 9.25 2.67 -6.17
N ALA A 28 9.36 1.33 -6.02
CA ALA A 28 8.23 0.43 -6.19
C ALA A 28 7.35 0.42 -4.93
N ARG A 29 6.05 0.19 -5.12
CA ARG A 29 5.10 0.03 -4.02
C ARG A 29 4.87 -1.44 -3.79
N TYR A 30 5.14 -1.89 -2.57
CA TYR A 30 4.98 -3.27 -2.16
C TYR A 30 3.78 -3.39 -1.21
N GLU A 31 3.04 -4.49 -1.29
CA GLU A 31 1.89 -4.77 -0.43
C GLU A 31 1.95 -6.24 0.00
N ILE A 32 1.60 -6.55 1.25
CA ILE A 32 1.47 -7.94 1.72
C ILE A 32 -0.02 -8.27 1.88
N LEU A 33 -0.54 -9.18 1.06
CA LEU A 33 -1.92 -9.67 1.13
C LEU A 33 -1.92 -11.15 1.51
N ALA A 34 -2.53 -11.51 2.65
CA ALA A 34 -2.59 -12.89 3.16
C ALA A 34 -1.22 -13.61 3.30
N GLY A 35 -0.13 -12.84 3.42
CA GLY A 35 1.24 -13.36 3.46
C GLY A 35 1.93 -13.44 2.09
N GLU A 36 1.29 -12.99 1.01
CA GLU A 36 1.89 -12.87 -0.33
C GLU A 36 2.36 -11.45 -0.60
N LEU A 37 3.58 -11.29 -1.14
CA LEU A 37 4.14 -9.99 -1.50
C LEU A 37 3.74 -9.63 -2.94
N LEU A 38 3.03 -8.52 -3.09
CA LEU A 38 2.62 -7.96 -4.37
C LEU A 38 3.35 -6.65 -4.63
N MET A 39 3.54 -6.32 -5.91
CA MET A 39 4.11 -5.05 -6.35
C MET A 39 3.10 -4.31 -7.22
N SER A 40 2.73 -3.11 -6.79
CA SER A 40 1.76 -2.25 -7.49
C SER A 40 2.49 -1.31 -8.45
N PRO A 41 2.10 -1.23 -9.73
CA PRO A 41 2.69 -0.29 -10.69
C PRO A 41 2.33 1.16 -10.34
N SER A 42 3.12 2.09 -10.85
CA SER A 42 2.82 3.52 -10.70
C SER A 42 1.44 3.87 -11.28
N PRO A 43 0.60 4.60 -10.53
CA PRO A 43 -0.74 4.97 -10.97
C PRO A 43 -0.72 5.91 -12.17
N ASN A 44 -1.69 5.74 -13.08
CA ASN A 44 -1.82 6.60 -14.25
C ASN A 44 -2.44 7.99 -13.91
N ARG A 45 -2.42 8.91 -14.88
CA ARG A 45 -2.95 10.28 -14.71
C ARG A 45 -4.44 10.30 -14.32
N ILE A 46 -5.26 9.41 -14.87
CA ILE A 46 -6.70 9.36 -14.58
C ILE A 46 -6.93 8.91 -13.13
N HIS A 47 -6.20 7.88 -12.69
CA HIS A 47 -6.22 7.43 -11.31
C HIS A 47 -5.86 8.56 -10.35
N GLN A 48 -4.78 9.30 -10.63
CA GLN A 48 -4.37 10.45 -9.81
C GLN A 48 -5.43 11.56 -9.76
N TYR A 49 -6.05 11.88 -10.90
CA TYR A 49 -7.11 12.88 -10.96
C TYR A 49 -8.33 12.48 -10.11
N VAL A 50 -8.78 11.23 -10.24
CA VAL A 50 -9.93 10.71 -9.49
C VAL A 50 -9.64 10.67 -8.00
N LEU A 51 -8.46 10.17 -7.59
CA LEU A 51 -8.03 10.13 -6.19
C LEU A 51 -8.06 11.53 -5.57
N LEU A 52 -7.50 12.53 -6.25
CA LEU A 52 -7.45 13.89 -5.74
C LEU A 52 -8.84 14.50 -5.55
N LYS A 53 -9.75 14.28 -6.51
CA LYS A 53 -11.13 14.78 -6.41
C LYS A 53 -11.87 14.12 -5.25
N LEU A 54 -11.75 12.80 -5.11
CA LEU A 54 -12.41 12.05 -4.05
C LEU A 54 -11.88 12.47 -2.67
N ALA A 55 -10.56 12.52 -2.51
CA ALA A 55 -9.91 12.91 -1.27
C ALA A 55 -10.37 14.29 -0.81
N LYS A 56 -10.41 15.27 -1.72
CA LYS A 56 -10.88 16.63 -1.40
C LYS A 56 -12.31 16.63 -0.82
N TYR A 57 -13.26 15.93 -1.46
CA TYR A 57 -14.64 15.93 -0.99
C TYR A 57 -14.81 15.20 0.34
N LEU A 58 -14.07 14.11 0.55
CA LEU A 58 -14.09 13.36 1.81
C LEU A 58 -13.48 14.17 2.95
N ASP A 59 -12.37 14.86 2.69
CA ASP A 59 -11.66 15.67 3.68
C ASP A 59 -12.51 16.87 4.12
N GLU A 60 -13.10 17.59 3.17
CA GLU A 60 -14.02 18.69 3.45
C GLU A 60 -15.24 18.24 4.29
N PHE A 61 -15.75 17.04 4.03
CA PHE A 61 -16.81 16.45 4.84
C PHE A 61 -16.30 16.09 6.25
N ALA A 62 -15.15 15.42 6.34
CA ALA A 62 -14.58 14.98 7.61
C ALA A 62 -14.28 16.17 8.54
N GLU A 63 -13.72 17.26 8.01
CA GLU A 63 -13.47 18.49 8.75
C GLU A 63 -14.77 19.12 9.27
N ARG A 64 -15.76 19.32 8.39
CA ARG A 64 -17.04 19.96 8.77
C ARG A 64 -17.77 19.19 9.85
N HIS A 65 -17.77 17.88 9.75
CA HIS A 65 -18.53 17.01 10.65
C HIS A 65 -17.69 16.46 11.81
N HIS A 66 -16.42 16.86 11.93
CA HIS A 66 -15.50 16.38 12.95
C HIS A 66 -15.42 14.83 12.94
N ALA A 67 -15.46 14.24 11.75
CA ALA A 67 -15.61 12.81 11.53
C ALA A 67 -14.27 12.05 11.42
N GLY A 68 -13.14 12.74 11.64
CA GLY A 68 -11.80 12.15 11.62
C GLY A 68 -10.88 12.80 10.60
N GLN A 69 -9.86 12.06 10.16
CA GLN A 69 -8.82 12.50 9.22
C GLN A 69 -8.81 11.60 8.00
N ILE A 70 -8.53 12.18 6.83
CA ILE A 70 -8.40 11.46 5.56
C ILE A 70 -6.93 11.32 5.19
N PHE A 71 -6.53 10.10 4.81
CA PHE A 71 -5.20 9.78 4.28
C PHE A 71 -5.32 9.16 2.89
N ILE A 72 -4.36 9.45 2.00
CA ILE A 72 -4.30 8.91 0.63
C ILE A 72 -3.01 8.13 0.39
N ALA A 73 -3.03 7.24 -0.61
CA ALA A 73 -1.84 6.50 -1.00
C ALA A 73 -0.75 7.40 -1.62
N PRO A 74 0.55 7.16 -1.35
CA PRO A 74 1.10 6.04 -0.58
C PRO A 74 1.03 6.28 0.94
N PHE A 75 0.46 5.32 1.68
CA PHE A 75 0.41 5.31 3.14
C PHE A 75 0.30 3.86 3.61
N ASP A 76 1.19 3.43 4.49
CA ASP A 76 1.20 2.05 5.00
C ASP A 76 0.10 1.86 6.06
N VAL A 77 -0.66 0.77 5.93
CA VAL A 77 -1.66 0.36 6.93
C VAL A 77 -1.34 -1.05 7.39
N VAL A 78 -0.96 -1.19 8.66
CA VAL A 78 -0.69 -2.50 9.28
C VAL A 78 -1.99 -3.00 9.89
N LEU A 79 -2.45 -4.17 9.43
CA LEU A 79 -3.67 -4.83 9.89
C LEU A 79 -3.33 -5.94 10.90
N SER A 80 -4.20 -6.14 11.90
CA SER A 80 -4.06 -7.13 12.99
C SER A 80 -5.06 -8.27 12.88
#